data_AF-A0A3D5BXI6-F1
#
_entry.id   AF-A0A3D5BXI6-F1
#
_cell.length_a   1.000
_cell.length_b   1.000
_cell.length_c   1.000
_cell.angle_alpha   90.00
_cell.angle_beta   90.00
_cell.angle_gamma   90.00
#
_symmetry.space_group_name_H-M   'P 1'
#
loop_
_entity.id
_entity.type
_entity.pdbx_description
1 polymer ?
#
loop_
_entity_poly.entity_id
_entity_poly.type
_entity_poly.pdbx_seq_one_letter_code
_entity_poly.pdbx_strand_id
1 'polypeptide(L)'
;KAPLSADAIDRLVTEGVYEKVRHPIYSADIVLAWSIFFFYPDVRIFASVLWLTLVMSVWMKIEEKALIEKFGREYEGYRLRVPKIFPKL
;
A
#
# COMPACT_ATOMS: atom_id res chain seq x y z
N LYS A 1 -11.78 -8.81 -3.83
CA LYS A 1 -10.85 -8.91 -4.98
C LYS A 1 -10.33 -7.51 -5.27
N ALA A 2 -9.03 -7.28 -5.45
CA ALA A 2 -8.50 -5.96 -5.84
C ALA A 2 -9.28 -5.26 -6.99
N PRO A 3 -9.74 -5.95 -8.07
CA PRO A 3 -10.59 -5.32 -9.09
C PRO A 3 -11.90 -4.73 -8.53
N LEU A 4 -12.54 -5.39 -7.55
CA LEU A 4 -13.77 -4.87 -6.94
C LEU A 4 -13.54 -3.53 -6.20
N SER A 5 -12.33 -3.31 -5.67
CA SER A 5 -11.98 -2.05 -5.01
C SER A 5 -11.71 -0.95 -6.02
N ALA A 6 -11.05 -1.27 -7.14
CA ALA A 6 -10.82 -0.30 -8.21
C ALA A 6 -12.14 0.09 -8.88
N ASP A 7 -13.01 -0.87 -9.15
CA ASP A 7 -14.31 -0.66 -9.79
C ASP A 7 -15.22 0.29 -8.98
N ALA A 8 -15.14 0.23 -7.64
CA ALA A 8 -15.95 1.07 -6.74
C ALA A 8 -15.53 2.55 -6.65
N ILE A 9 -14.38 2.93 -7.21
CA ILE A 9 -13.84 4.30 -7.11
C ILE A 9 -13.98 5.03 -8.44
N ASP A 10 -14.78 6.10 -8.51
CA ASP A 10 -15.04 6.80 -9.78
C ASP A 10 -13.91 7.75 -10.22
N ARG A 11 -13.08 8.21 -9.28
CA ARG A 11 -12.00 9.18 -9.55
C ARG A 11 -10.73 8.83 -8.78
N LEU A 12 -9.57 9.10 -9.36
CA LEU A 12 -8.31 8.91 -8.68
C LEU A 12 -8.10 10.02 -7.62
N VAL A 13 -7.95 9.62 -6.36
CA VAL A 13 -7.65 10.54 -5.25
C VAL A 13 -6.14 10.63 -5.06
N THR A 14 -5.57 11.82 -5.25
CA THR A 14 -4.11 12.06 -5.13
C THR A 14 -3.75 13.16 -4.13
N GLU A 15 -4.73 13.66 -3.38
CA GLU A 15 -4.61 14.77 -2.44
C GLU A 15 -4.51 14.29 -0.99
N GLY A 16 -4.09 15.19 -0.08
CA GLY A 16 -3.96 14.88 1.34
C GLY A 16 -2.90 13.82 1.59
N VAL A 17 -3.21 12.78 2.37
CA VAL A 17 -2.23 11.72 2.68
C VAL A 17 -1.75 10.97 1.43
N TYR A 18 -2.58 10.88 0.39
CA TYR A 18 -2.24 10.24 -0.88
C TYR A 18 -1.21 11.02 -1.70
N GLU A 19 -0.94 12.29 -1.38
CA GLU A 19 0.14 13.04 -2.02
C GLU A 19 1.54 12.59 -1.51
N LYS A 20 1.60 12.02 -0.30
CA LYS A 20 2.84 11.61 0.37
C LYS A 20 3.20 10.15 0.09
N VAL A 21 2.19 9.27 0.10
CA VAL A 21 2.34 7.82 -0.10
C VAL A 21 1.13 7.26 -0.84
N ARG A 22 1.34 6.29 -1.73
CA ARG A 22 0.24 5.71 -2.53
C ARG A 22 -0.66 4.77 -1.74
N HIS A 23 -0.10 4.11 -0.74
CA HIS A 23 -0.78 3.08 0.05
C HIS A 23 -0.75 3.41 1.54
N PRO A 24 -1.33 4.55 1.97
CA PRO A 24 -1.21 5.05 3.35
C PRO A 24 -1.71 4.05 4.40
N ILE A 25 -2.82 3.35 4.10
CA ILE A 25 -3.36 2.33 5.00
C ILE A 25 -2.42 1.13 5.12
N TYR A 26 -1.86 0.66 4.00
CA TYR A 26 -0.90 -0.44 4.04
C TYR A 26 0.39 -0.03 4.75
N SER A 27 0.84 1.21 4.60
CA SER A 27 1.97 1.75 5.36
C SER A 27 1.69 1.74 6.85
N ALA A 28 0.52 2.19 7.28
CA ALA A 28 0.12 2.17 8.69
C ALA A 28 0.08 0.75 9.26
N ASP A 29 -0.50 -0.20 8.52
CA ASP A 29 -0.58 -1.60 8.93
C ASP A 29 0.80 -2.26 9.06
N ILE A 30 1.70 -2.01 8.09
CA ILE A 30 3.08 -2.49 8.14
C ILE A 30 3.78 -1.89 9.37
N VAL A 31 3.70 -0.58 9.58
CA VAL A 31 4.33 0.08 10.73
C VAL A 31 3.78 -0.46 12.05
N LEU A 32 2.46 -0.66 12.16
CA LEU A 32 1.82 -1.22 13.35
C LEU A 32 2.30 -2.64 13.62
N ALA A 33 2.34 -3.50 12.59
CA ALA A 33 2.79 -4.88 12.73
C ALA A 33 4.26 -4.98 13.18
N TRP A 34 5.14 -4.20 12.57
CA TRP A 34 6.54 -4.11 13.00
C TRP A 34 6.69 -3.52 14.40
N SER A 35 5.85 -2.56 14.79
CA SER A 35 5.84 -2.02 16.15
C SER A 35 5.51 -3.11 17.18
N ILE A 36 4.49 -3.95 16.92
CA ILE A 36 4.14 -5.08 17.80
C ILE A 36 5.33 -6.01 18.01
N PHE A 37 6.08 -6.33 16.94
CA PHE A 37 7.30 -7.14 17.05
C PHE A 37 8.36 -6.46 17.93
N PHE A 38 8.58 -5.16 17.78
CA PHE A 38 9.59 -4.45 18.58
C PHE A 38 9.21 -4.34 20.07
N PHE A 39 7.91 -4.27 20.39
CA PHE A 39 7.45 -4.32 21.79
C PHE A 39 7.44 -5.74 22.37
N TYR A 40 7.20 -6.75 21.53
CA TYR A 40 7.13 -8.16 21.92
C TYR A 40 7.99 -9.02 20.98
N PRO A 41 9.32 -9.04 21.18
CA PRO A 41 10.24 -9.75 20.28
C PRO A 41 10.12 -11.27 20.46
N ASP A 42 9.26 -11.89 19.66
CA ASP A 42 9.06 -13.34 19.58
C ASP A 42 9.21 -13.80 18.11
N VAL A 43 9.83 -14.97 17.91
CA VAL A 43 10.10 -15.53 16.57
C VAL A 43 8.82 -15.77 15.77
N ARG A 44 7.72 -16.16 16.42
CA ARG A 44 6.41 -16.37 15.78
C ARG A 44 5.79 -15.05 15.34
N ILE A 45 5.97 -13.99 16.14
CA ILE A 45 5.53 -12.64 15.77
C ILE A 45 6.36 -12.15 14.59
N PHE A 46 7.68 -12.30 14.64
CA PHE A 46 8.55 -11.94 13.52
C PHE A 46 8.14 -12.63 12.20
N ALA A 47 7.94 -13.94 12.22
CA ALA A 47 7.50 -14.70 11.05
C ALA A 47 6.14 -14.20 10.52
N SER A 48 5.22 -13.86 11.42
CA SER A 48 3.89 -13.34 11.09
C SER A 48 3.95 -11.94 10.45
N VAL A 49 4.78 -11.04 11.00
CA VAL A 49 4.98 -9.68 10.47
C VAL A 49 5.69 -9.71 9.11
N LEU A 50 6.67 -10.61 8.93
CA LEU A 50 7.34 -10.82 7.65
C LEU A 50 6.35 -11.35 6.60
N TRP A 51 5.54 -12.34 6.96
CA TRP A 51 4.49 -12.88 6.10
C TRP A 51 3.48 -11.81 5.68
N LEU A 52 2.98 -11.01 6.64
CA LEU A 52 2.08 -9.90 6.39
C LEU A 52 2.69 -8.91 5.39
N THR A 53 3.94 -8.49 5.61
CA THR A 53 4.65 -7.55 4.74
C THR A 53 4.74 -8.07 3.29
N LEU A 54 5.00 -9.38 3.12
CA LEU A 54 5.05 -10.02 1.80
C LEU A 54 3.67 -10.06 1.13
N VAL A 55 2.64 -10.49 1.85
CA VAL A 55 1.25 -10.56 1.32
C VAL A 55 0.77 -9.18 0.89
N MET A 56 0.97 -8.16 1.74
CA MET A 56 0.60 -6.78 1.41
C MET A 56 1.39 -6.25 0.21
N SER A 57 2.67 -6.61 0.09
CA SER A 57 3.49 -6.23 -1.06
C SER A 57 2.95 -6.79 -2.38
N VAL A 58 2.46 -8.03 -2.38
CA VAL A 58 1.77 -8.64 -3.53
C VAL A 58 0.43 -7.96 -3.77
N TRP A 59 -0.36 -7.73 -2.72
CA TRP A 59 -1.69 -7.14 -2.84
C TRP A 59 -1.65 -5.74 -3.44
N MET A 60 -0.75 -4.88 -2.96
CA MET A 60 -0.52 -3.55 -3.53
C MET A 60 -0.13 -3.60 -5.02
N LYS A 61 0.57 -4.64 -5.49
CA LYS A 61 0.90 -4.78 -6.92
C LYS A 61 -0.34 -5.11 -7.75
N ILE A 62 -1.22 -5.96 -7.22
CA ILE A 62 -2.48 -6.33 -7.91
C ILE A 62 -3.42 -5.13 -7.94
N GLU A 63 -3.51 -4.37 -6.84
CA GLU A 63 -4.26 -3.12 -6.79
C GLU A 63 -3.70 -2.07 -7.75
N GLU A 64 -2.37 -1.86 -7.76
CA GLU A 64 -1.72 -0.98 -8.74
C GLU A 64 -2.05 -1.38 -10.18
N LYS A 65 -2.10 -2.69 -10.49
CA LYS A 65 -2.46 -3.17 -11.82
C LYS A 65 -3.91 -2.82 -12.18
N ALA A 66 -4.85 -3.05 -11.26
CA ALA A 66 -6.26 -2.71 -11.47
C ALA A 66 -6.47 -1.19 -11.64
N LEU A 67 -5.72 -0.37 -10.89
CA LEU A 67 -5.77 1.09 -11.02
C LEU A 67 -5.16 1.58 -12.35
N ILE A 68 -4.10 0.94 -12.85
CA ILE A 68 -3.56 1.20 -14.19
C ILE A 68 -4.59 0.82 -15.26
N GLU A 69 -5.24 -0.34 -15.14
CA GLU A 69 -6.27 -0.78 -16.09
C GLU A 69 -7.46 0.19 -16.13
N LYS A 70 -7.84 0.78 -14.99
CA LYS A 70 -8.97 1.73 -14.87
C LYS A 70 -8.62 3.17 -15.26
N PHE A 71 -7.53 3.72 -14.74
CA PHE A 71 -7.17 5.15 -14.86
C PHE A 71 -6.01 5.42 -15.83
N GLY A 72 -5.35 4.38 -16.34
CA GLY A 72 -4.29 4.49 -17.36
C GLY A 72 -3.18 5.47 -16.98
N ARG A 73 -2.92 6.43 -17.88
CA ARG A 73 -1.82 7.41 -17.75
C ARG A 73 -1.93 8.29 -16.51
N GLU A 74 -3.13 8.54 -16.01
CA GLU A 74 -3.34 9.35 -14.81
C GLU A 74 -2.68 8.67 -13.59
N TYR A 75 -2.94 7.37 -13.43
CA TYR A 75 -2.32 6.59 -12.36
C TYR A 75 -0.83 6.40 -12.58
N GLU A 76 -0.37 6.19 -13.81
CA GLU A 76 1.07 6.09 -14.11
C GLU A 76 1.81 7.38 -13.72
N GLY A 77 1.27 8.54 -14.07
CA GLY A 77 1.83 9.84 -13.69
C GLY A 77 1.86 10.03 -12.18
N TYR A 78 0.79 9.65 -11.48
CA TYR A 78 0.75 9.64 -10.02
C TYR A 78 1.81 8.71 -9.41
N ARG A 79 1.95 7.49 -9.95
CA ARG A 79 2.89 6.46 -9.52
C ARG A 79 4.35 6.89 -9.65
N LEU A 80 4.69 7.69 -10.65
CA LEU A 80 6.06 8.20 -10.82
C LEU A 80 6.43 9.26 -9.77
N ARG A 81 5.46 10.05 -9.30
CA ARG A 81 5.70 11.17 -8.38
C ARG A 81 5.70 10.72 -6.91
N VAL A 82 4.75 9.87 -6.54
CA VAL A 82 4.46 9.52 -5.15
C VAL A 82 5.01 8.13 -4.80
N PRO A 83 5.78 7.96 -3.71
CA PRO A 83 6.35 6.68 -3.31
C PRO A 83 5.28 5.69 -2.82
N LYS A 84 5.60 4.39 -2.83
CA LYS A 84 4.63 3.33 -2.54
C LYS A 84 4.20 3.29 -1.07
N ILE A 85 5.16 3.26 -0.14
CA ILE A 85 4.93 2.95 1.29
C ILE A 85 5.50 4.04 2.21
N PHE A 86 6.75 4.46 2.01
CA PHE A 86 7.40 5.47 2.87
C PHE A 86 7.40 6.83 2.18
N PRO A 87 7.03 7.91 2.89
CA PRO A 87 7.08 9.26 2.34
C PRO A 87 8.53 9.67 2.05
N LYS A 88 8.72 10.52 1.05
CA LYS A 88 10.01 11.20 0.84
C LYS A 88 10.18 12.22 1.98
N LEU A 89 11.38 12.24 2.59
CA LEU A 89 11.79 13.27 3.55
C LEU A 89 11.96 14.62 2.85
#